data_AF-A0A1V5VUY8-F1
#
_entry.id   AF-A0A1V5VUY8-F1
#
_cell.length_a   1.000
_cell.length_b   1.000
_cell.length_c   1.000
_cell.angle_alpha   90.00
_cell.angle_beta   90.00
_cell.angle_gamma   90.00
#
_symmetry.space_group_name_H-M   'P 1'
#
loop_
_entity.id
_entity.type
_entity.pdbx_description
1 polymer ?
#
loop_
_entity_poly.entity_id
_entity_poly.type
_entity_poly.pdbx_seq_one_letter_code
_entity_poly.pdbx_strand_id
1 'polypeptide(L)'
;MSRTYSVNFENVAVTAAQDFFELTPSDDHPIKVLGLFLSQSTDVGDSEEEMLRIQIIRGHSTSGSGGSAQTPVPLDPSDTAAGFAAKVNNTTIASAGTGLILHSDTFNIRSGLQIFWTPETCPIANQGNTTIVVRLLAAPADSVKMGGTLYVEEL
;
A
#
# COMPACT_ATOMS: atom_id res chain seq x y z
N MET A 1 2.01 3.76 -23.35
CA MET A 1 3.30 4.21 -22.79
C MET A 1 3.09 4.20 -21.30
N SER A 2 3.97 3.56 -20.55
CA SER A 2 3.73 3.38 -19.13
C SER A 2 3.81 4.70 -18.38
N ARG A 3 3.00 4.85 -17.34
CA ARG A 3 2.85 6.09 -16.58
C ARG A 3 3.02 5.81 -15.10
N THR A 4 3.65 6.74 -14.39
CA THR A 4 3.93 6.57 -12.97
C THR A 4 3.04 7.48 -12.14
N TYR A 5 2.48 6.91 -11.09
CA TYR A 5 1.56 7.55 -10.16
C TYR A 5 2.06 7.40 -8.72
N SER A 6 1.68 8.34 -7.86
CA SER A 6 1.78 8.21 -6.41
C SER A 6 0.40 8.07 -5.78
N VAL A 7 0.28 7.19 -4.81
CA VAL A 7 -0.87 7.08 -3.90
C VAL A 7 -0.37 7.37 -2.49
N ASN A 8 -0.97 8.32 -1.80
CA ASN A 8 -0.48 8.82 -0.51
C ASN A 8 -1.57 8.91 0.56
N PHE A 9 -1.15 8.78 1.81
CA PHE A 9 -1.95 9.12 2.98
C PHE A 9 -1.05 9.73 4.05
N GLU A 10 -1.62 10.52 4.95
CA GLU A 10 -0.86 11.21 5.98
C GLU A 10 -1.67 11.37 7.27
N ASN A 11 -0.98 11.29 8.41
CA ASN A 11 -1.51 11.56 9.74
C ASN A 11 -2.77 10.73 10.11
N VAL A 12 -2.78 9.45 9.71
CA VAL A 12 -3.87 8.52 10.00
C VAL A 12 -3.53 7.71 11.25
N ALA A 13 -4.48 7.61 12.20
CA ALA A 13 -4.29 6.75 13.38
C ALA A 13 -4.41 5.28 12.99
N VAL A 14 -3.45 4.48 13.42
CA VAL A 14 -3.38 3.06 13.16
C VAL A 14 -3.48 2.33 14.48
N THR A 15 -4.59 1.62 14.68
CA THR A 15 -4.91 0.92 15.93
C THR A 15 -5.36 -0.53 15.70
N ALA A 16 -5.26 -1.01 14.46
CA ALA A 16 -5.73 -2.31 14.02
C ALA A 16 -4.85 -2.83 12.87
N ALA A 17 -4.91 -4.13 12.61
CA ALA A 17 -4.49 -4.65 11.32
C ALA A 17 -5.32 -4.00 10.22
N GLN A 18 -4.66 -3.55 9.14
CA GLN A 18 -5.31 -2.79 8.08
C GLN A 18 -4.53 -2.90 6.78
N ASP A 19 -5.19 -2.60 5.66
CA ASP A 19 -4.52 -2.39 4.38
C ASP A 19 -4.16 -0.91 4.24
N PHE A 20 -2.87 -0.58 4.31
CA PHE A 20 -2.39 0.78 4.08
C PHE A 20 -2.74 1.26 2.68
N PHE A 21 -2.57 0.35 1.70
CA PHE A 21 -2.90 0.57 0.30
C PHE A 21 -3.64 -0.65 -0.24
N GLU A 22 -4.69 -0.42 -1.00
CA GLU A 22 -5.39 -1.42 -1.79
C GLU A 22 -5.64 -0.86 -3.17
N LEU A 23 -5.06 -1.48 -4.19
CA LEU A 23 -5.18 -1.07 -5.59
C LEU A 23 -5.95 -2.09 -6.39
N THR A 24 -6.85 -1.63 -7.25
CA THR A 24 -7.61 -2.43 -8.20
C THR A 24 -7.18 -2.03 -9.62
N PRO A 25 -6.42 -2.88 -10.34
CA PRO A 25 -6.02 -2.60 -11.72
C PRO A 25 -7.24 -2.42 -12.63
N SER A 26 -7.15 -1.51 -13.59
CA SER A 26 -8.15 -1.35 -14.65
C SER A 26 -8.10 -2.51 -15.65
N ASP A 27 -9.14 -2.59 -16.48
CA ASP A 27 -9.20 -3.53 -17.60
C ASP A 27 -8.04 -3.29 -18.57
N ASP A 28 -7.39 -4.38 -19.02
CA ASP A 28 -6.23 -4.35 -19.94
C ASP A 28 -5.05 -3.43 -19.55
N HIS A 29 -5.03 -2.94 -18.29
CA HIS A 29 -4.02 -2.01 -17.78
C HIS A 29 -3.43 -2.54 -16.46
N PRO A 30 -2.45 -3.46 -16.53
CA PRO A 30 -1.76 -3.94 -15.35
C PRO A 30 -1.03 -2.81 -14.61
N ILE A 31 -0.88 -2.97 -13.30
CA ILE A 31 -0.11 -2.05 -12.46
C ILE A 31 1.11 -2.76 -11.86
N LYS A 32 2.17 -2.00 -11.61
CA LYS A 32 3.44 -2.49 -11.08
C LYS A 32 3.90 -1.58 -9.94
N VAL A 33 4.16 -2.16 -8.78
CA VAL A 33 4.59 -1.40 -7.60
C VAL A 33 6.08 -1.10 -7.71
N LEU A 34 6.44 0.20 -7.72
CA LEU A 34 7.81 0.69 -7.91
C LEU A 34 8.53 1.05 -6.61
N GLY A 35 7.80 1.59 -5.63
CA GLY A 35 8.38 1.96 -4.34
C GLY A 35 7.33 2.13 -3.25
N LEU A 36 7.73 1.91 -2.01
CA LEU A 36 6.89 2.00 -0.81
C LEU A 36 7.63 2.75 0.28
N PHE A 37 6.93 3.74 0.83
CA PHE A 37 7.34 4.50 2.00
C PHE A 37 6.28 4.36 3.08
N LEU A 38 6.69 4.02 4.29
CA LEU A 38 5.85 4.06 5.50
C LEU A 38 6.63 4.72 6.62
N SER A 39 5.98 5.59 7.37
CA SER A 39 6.58 6.33 8.48
C SER A 39 5.53 6.70 9.51
N GLN A 40 5.97 7.20 10.67
CA GLN A 40 5.10 7.66 11.75
C GLN A 40 5.57 9.01 12.32
N SER A 41 4.68 9.70 13.03
CA SER A 41 4.95 11.04 13.57
C SER A 41 4.63 11.25 15.06
N THR A 42 4.11 10.26 15.79
CA THR A 42 3.72 10.39 17.21
C THR A 42 4.71 9.82 18.20
N ASP A 43 5.28 8.63 17.94
CA ASP A 43 6.01 7.84 18.94
C ASP A 43 7.51 8.01 18.80
N VAL A 44 7.92 9.25 18.50
CA VAL A 44 9.33 9.60 18.33
C VAL A 44 9.99 9.69 19.71
N GLY A 45 10.80 8.68 20.06
CA GLY A 45 11.59 8.67 21.28
C GLY A 45 10.99 7.90 22.45
N ASP A 46 9.97 7.07 22.20
CA ASP A 46 9.56 6.05 23.16
C ASP A 46 10.71 5.04 23.39
N SER A 47 10.85 4.57 24.63
CA SER A 47 11.80 3.53 25.02
C SER A 47 11.41 2.15 24.46
N GLU A 48 10.16 1.97 24.04
CA GLU A 48 9.63 0.72 23.51
C GLU A 48 9.39 0.86 22.00
N GLU A 49 10.45 0.68 21.19
CA GLU A 49 10.33 0.67 19.73
C GLU A 49 9.59 -0.59 19.25
N GLU A 50 8.55 -0.40 18.43
CA GLU A 50 7.80 -1.52 17.84
C GLU A 50 8.34 -1.93 16.46
N MET A 51 8.27 -3.24 16.20
CA MET A 51 8.56 -3.85 14.90
C MET A 51 7.25 -4.24 14.21
N LEU A 52 6.85 -3.49 13.19
CA LEU A 52 5.60 -3.73 12.46
C LEU A 52 5.83 -4.60 11.24
N ARG A 53 5.05 -5.69 11.15
CA ARG A 53 5.13 -6.66 10.04
C ARG A 53 4.18 -6.28 8.92
N ILE A 54 4.71 -6.22 7.70
CA ILE A 54 3.95 -5.88 6.50
C ILE A 54 4.06 -6.96 5.43
N GLN A 55 3.03 -7.05 4.59
CA GLN A 55 3.03 -7.91 3.41
C GLN A 55 2.48 -7.18 2.20
N ILE A 56 3.01 -7.54 1.03
CA ILE A 56 2.39 -7.21 -0.25
C ILE A 56 1.69 -8.46 -0.76
N ILE A 57 0.37 -8.38 -0.92
CA ILE A 57 -0.49 -9.52 -1.26
C ILE A 57 -1.28 -9.17 -2.51
N ARG A 58 -1.38 -10.09 -3.46
CA ARG A 58 -2.19 -9.96 -4.68
C ARG A 58 -3.24 -11.06 -4.71
N GLY A 59 -4.46 -10.79 -5.19
CA GLY A 59 -5.45 -11.84 -5.44
C GLY A 59 -6.70 -11.84 -4.56
N HIS A 60 -6.93 -10.81 -3.74
CA HIS A 60 -8.16 -10.71 -2.95
C HIS A 60 -9.33 -10.22 -3.80
N SER A 61 -10.38 -11.03 -3.90
CA SER A 61 -11.56 -10.71 -4.73
C SER A 61 -12.56 -9.80 -4.05
N THR A 62 -12.50 -9.66 -2.72
CA THR A 62 -13.34 -8.76 -1.94
C THR A 62 -12.51 -7.59 -1.47
N SER A 63 -12.90 -6.40 -1.93
CA SER A 63 -12.29 -5.13 -1.54
C SER A 63 -12.50 -4.83 -0.05
N GLY A 64 -11.51 -4.22 0.59
CA GLY A 64 -11.59 -3.75 1.96
C GLY A 64 -12.50 -2.53 2.14
N SER A 65 -12.75 -2.19 3.41
CA SER A 65 -13.55 -1.02 3.81
C SER A 65 -13.06 -0.39 5.11
N GLY A 66 -13.71 0.70 5.52
CA GLY A 66 -13.33 1.51 6.69
C GLY A 66 -12.23 2.55 6.40
N GLY A 67 -11.57 2.46 5.25
CA GLY A 67 -10.64 3.46 4.75
C GLY A 67 -11.30 4.50 3.84
N SER A 68 -10.48 5.17 3.02
CA SER A 68 -10.93 6.18 2.05
C SER A 68 -10.45 5.86 0.64
N ALA A 69 -11.21 6.29 -0.37
CA ALA A 69 -10.71 6.30 -1.74
C ALA A 69 -9.63 7.37 -1.88
N GLN A 70 -8.54 7.04 -2.57
CA GLN A 70 -7.44 7.95 -2.85
C GLN A 70 -7.28 8.03 -4.36
N THR A 71 -7.27 9.25 -4.91
CA THR A 71 -7.08 9.46 -6.35
C THR A 71 -5.58 9.40 -6.67
N PRO A 72 -5.10 8.41 -7.44
CA PRO A 72 -3.69 8.34 -7.81
C PRO A 72 -3.27 9.60 -8.57
N VAL A 73 -2.14 10.16 -8.20
CA VAL A 73 -1.62 11.41 -8.77
C VAL A 73 -0.52 11.09 -9.77
N PRO A 74 -0.62 11.53 -11.05
CA PRO A 74 0.45 11.31 -12.02
C PRO A 74 1.70 12.09 -11.60
N LEU A 75 2.87 11.46 -11.70
CA LEU A 75 4.15 12.11 -11.39
C LEU A 75 4.59 13.07 -12.48
N ASP A 76 4.29 12.77 -13.74
CA ASP A 76 4.37 13.75 -14.82
C ASP A 76 3.06 14.53 -14.88
N PRO A 77 3.06 15.87 -14.70
CA PRO A 77 1.82 16.65 -14.79
C PRO A 77 1.17 16.64 -16.18
N SER A 78 1.87 16.15 -17.21
CA SER A 78 1.36 15.99 -18.57
C SER A 78 0.65 14.65 -18.80
N ASP A 79 0.77 13.72 -17.85
CA ASP A 79 0.11 12.41 -17.93
C ASP A 79 -1.38 12.49 -17.59
N THR A 80 -2.16 11.59 -18.18
CA THR A 80 -3.58 11.49 -17.87
C THR A 80 -3.79 10.83 -16.50
N ALA A 81 -4.98 11.03 -15.94
CA ALA A 81 -5.41 10.33 -14.73
C ALA A 81 -5.25 8.81 -14.86
N ALA A 82 -4.94 8.15 -13.74
CA ALA A 82 -4.82 6.71 -13.64
C ALA A 82 -6.14 6.01 -13.97
N GLY A 83 -6.06 4.83 -14.59
CA GLY A 83 -7.20 3.95 -14.81
C GLY A 83 -7.52 3.07 -13.59
N PHE A 84 -6.51 2.74 -12.78
CA PHE A 84 -6.69 1.92 -11.59
C PHE A 84 -7.32 2.70 -10.42
N ALA A 85 -8.05 1.99 -9.56
CA ALA A 85 -8.59 2.56 -8.33
C ALA A 85 -7.66 2.31 -7.15
N ALA A 86 -7.59 3.25 -6.21
CA ALA A 86 -6.85 3.11 -4.97
C ALA A 86 -7.72 3.41 -3.75
N LYS A 87 -7.56 2.60 -2.71
CA LYS A 87 -8.07 2.84 -1.36
C LYS A 87 -6.91 2.85 -0.38
N VAL A 88 -7.03 3.64 0.68
CA VAL A 88 -6.02 3.74 1.73
C VAL A 88 -6.63 3.52 3.11
N ASN A 89 -5.85 2.89 3.99
CA ASN A 89 -6.18 2.63 5.40
C ASN A 89 -7.50 1.87 5.62
N ASN A 90 -7.72 0.78 4.87
CA ASN A 90 -8.88 -0.10 5.08
C ASN A 90 -8.69 -0.94 6.35
N THR A 91 -9.44 -0.61 7.41
CA THR A 91 -9.43 -1.33 8.69
C THR A 91 -10.17 -2.67 8.62
N THR A 92 -11.18 -2.78 7.74
CA THR A 92 -11.67 -4.08 7.29
C THR A 92 -10.86 -4.47 6.07
N ILE A 93 -9.91 -5.37 6.28
CA ILE A 93 -8.94 -5.80 5.27
C ILE A 93 -9.60 -6.52 4.07
N ALA A 94 -9.02 -6.34 2.89
CA ALA A 94 -9.39 -7.07 1.68
C ALA A 94 -9.29 -8.59 1.91
N SER A 95 -10.23 -9.35 1.35
CA SER A 95 -10.40 -10.77 1.67
C SER A 95 -10.92 -11.57 0.48
N ALA A 96 -11.26 -12.84 0.73
CA ALA A 96 -11.63 -13.82 -0.30
C ALA A 96 -10.53 -13.99 -1.38
N GLY A 97 -10.87 -14.71 -2.44
CA GLY A 97 -9.93 -15.08 -3.50
C GLY A 97 -8.80 -15.99 -3.00
N THR A 98 -7.72 -16.06 -3.78
CA THR A 98 -6.49 -16.78 -3.40
C THR A 98 -5.36 -15.75 -3.31
N GLY A 99 -5.18 -15.20 -2.10
CA GLY A 99 -4.13 -14.22 -1.84
C GLY A 99 -2.75 -14.86 -1.97
N LEU A 100 -1.91 -14.28 -2.83
CA LEU A 100 -0.50 -14.65 -3.01
C LEU A 100 0.37 -13.59 -2.35
N ILE A 101 1.18 -13.99 -1.39
CA ILE A 101 2.15 -13.12 -0.71
C ILE A 101 3.35 -12.96 -1.65
N LEU A 102 3.56 -11.74 -2.12
CA LEU A 102 4.66 -11.39 -3.04
C LEU A 102 5.89 -10.87 -2.28
N HIS A 103 5.67 -10.25 -1.13
CA HIS A 103 6.72 -9.71 -0.28
C HIS A 103 6.27 -9.73 1.19
N SER A 104 7.21 -9.98 2.09
CA SER A 104 7.01 -9.92 3.54
C SER A 104 8.20 -9.22 4.15
N ASP A 105 7.95 -8.26 5.03
CA ASP A 105 9.01 -7.52 5.72
C ASP A 105 8.55 -7.07 7.10
N THR A 106 9.49 -6.59 7.90
CA THR A 106 9.24 -5.98 9.20
C THR A 106 10.08 -4.73 9.32
N PHE A 107 9.45 -3.60 9.66
CA PHE A 107 10.17 -2.33 9.83
C PHE A 107 10.06 -1.83 11.26
N ASN A 108 11.11 -1.15 11.69
CA ASN A 108 11.12 -0.43 12.96
C ASN A 108 10.38 0.90 12.76
N ILE A 109 9.39 1.19 13.60
CA ILE A 109 8.55 2.39 13.47
C ILE A 109 9.35 3.70 13.53
N ARG A 110 10.51 3.72 14.19
CA ARG A 110 11.39 4.89 14.30
C ARG A 110 12.13 5.20 13.01
N SER A 111 12.59 4.16 12.29
CA SER A 111 13.28 4.33 11.02
C SER A 111 12.32 4.45 9.84
N GLY A 112 11.09 3.93 9.99
CA GLY A 112 10.16 3.76 8.88
C GLY A 112 10.63 2.68 7.90
N LEU A 113 9.88 2.55 6.81
CA LEU A 113 10.17 1.68 5.69
C LEU A 113 10.37 2.52 4.44
N GLN A 114 11.45 2.25 3.71
CA GLN A 114 11.68 2.78 2.37
C GLN A 114 12.21 1.67 1.47
N ILE A 115 11.43 1.29 0.47
CA ILE A 115 11.80 0.26 -0.52
C ILE A 115 11.58 0.83 -1.92
N PHE A 116 12.54 0.63 -2.80
CA PHE A 116 12.34 0.70 -4.24
C PHE A 116 12.68 -0.66 -4.84
N TRP A 117 11.79 -1.19 -5.67
CA TRP A 117 12.03 -2.45 -6.36
C TRP A 117 12.89 -2.22 -7.60
N THR A 118 13.70 -3.21 -7.93
CA THR A 118 14.31 -3.27 -9.26
C THR A 118 13.25 -3.70 -10.27
N PRO A 119 13.39 -3.34 -11.56
CA PRO A 119 12.40 -3.65 -12.58
C PRO A 119 11.94 -5.12 -12.63
N GLU A 120 12.81 -6.07 -12.30
CA GLU A 120 12.58 -7.52 -12.33
C GLU A 120 11.88 -8.05 -11.07
N THR A 121 11.91 -7.29 -9.98
CA THR A 121 11.41 -7.69 -8.65
C THR A 121 10.14 -6.96 -8.24
N CYS A 122 9.69 -5.99 -9.04
CA CYS A 122 8.47 -5.25 -8.78
C CYS A 122 7.25 -6.19 -8.68
N PRO A 123 6.47 -6.12 -7.59
CA PRO A 123 5.16 -6.76 -7.52
C PRO A 123 4.23 -6.19 -8.61
N ILE A 124 3.64 -7.06 -9.44
CA ILE A 124 2.71 -6.67 -10.51
C ILE A 124 1.30 -7.13 -10.14
N ALA A 125 0.27 -6.41 -10.60
CA ALA A 125 -1.14 -6.74 -10.55
C ALA A 125 -1.85 -6.51 -11.89
N ASN A 126 -2.82 -7.33 -12.26
CA ASN A 126 -3.68 -7.14 -13.43
C ASN A 126 -5.13 -7.43 -13.02
N GLN A 127 -6.08 -7.10 -13.89
CA GLN A 127 -7.50 -7.23 -13.61
C GLN A 127 -7.91 -8.64 -13.14
N GLY A 128 -7.32 -9.69 -13.72
CA GLY A 128 -7.59 -11.08 -13.34
C GLY A 128 -7.20 -11.43 -11.90
N ASN A 129 -6.37 -10.60 -11.26
CA ASN A 129 -6.02 -10.75 -9.85
C ASN A 129 -6.83 -9.87 -8.92
N THR A 130 -7.72 -9.02 -9.45
CA THR A 130 -8.65 -8.14 -8.73
C THR A 130 -8.00 -7.05 -7.86
N THR A 131 -7.09 -7.38 -6.96
CA THR A 131 -6.42 -6.43 -6.07
C THR A 131 -4.95 -6.75 -5.85
N ILE A 132 -4.19 -5.71 -5.48
CA ILE A 132 -2.91 -5.81 -4.78
C ILE A 132 -2.94 -4.89 -3.56
N VAL A 133 -2.51 -5.40 -2.42
CA VAL A 133 -2.61 -4.72 -1.12
C VAL A 133 -1.26 -4.67 -0.42
N VAL A 134 -1.03 -3.58 0.30
CA VAL A 134 0.06 -3.44 1.28
C VAL A 134 -0.59 -3.52 2.66
N ARG A 135 -0.41 -4.64 3.33
CA ARG A 135 -1.10 -5.00 4.58
C ARG A 135 -0.20 -4.87 5.78
N LEU A 136 -0.72 -4.27 6.85
CA LEU A 136 -0.23 -4.41 8.21
C LEU A 136 -0.86 -5.66 8.84
N LEU A 137 -0.03 -6.60 9.31
CA LEU A 137 -0.51 -7.92 9.75
C LEU A 137 -1.16 -7.93 11.13
N ALA A 138 -0.84 -6.96 11.98
CA ALA A 138 -1.34 -6.86 13.35
C ALA A 138 -1.45 -5.39 13.75
N ALA A 139 -2.33 -5.09 14.69
CA ALA A 139 -2.37 -3.76 15.29
C ALA A 139 -1.00 -3.43 15.91
N PRO A 140 -0.55 -2.17 15.84
CA PRO A 140 0.52 -1.71 16.71
C PRO A 140 0.07 -1.83 18.17
N ALA A 141 1.03 -1.88 19.10
CA ALA A 141 0.75 -2.01 20.53
C ALA A 141 -0.09 -0.85 21.06
N ASP A 142 0.13 0.34 20.51
CA ASP A 142 -0.56 1.58 20.80
C ASP A 142 -0.95 2.34 19.53
N SER A 143 -1.65 3.47 19.69
CA SER A 143 -2.18 4.20 18.53
C SER A 143 -1.11 5.08 17.88
N VAL A 144 -0.51 4.58 16.80
CA VAL A 144 0.52 5.31 16.05
C VAL A 144 -0.11 6.14 14.93
N LYS A 145 0.32 7.40 14.75
CA LYS A 145 -0.03 8.20 13.55
C LYS A 145 0.94 7.91 12.43
N MET A 146 0.43 7.39 11.32
CA MET A 146 1.25 6.98 10.19
C MET A 146 0.96 7.77 8.92
N GLY A 147 1.97 7.85 8.06
CA GLY A 147 1.89 8.35 6.70
C GLY A 147 2.67 7.44 5.75
N GLY A 148 2.31 7.48 4.47
CA GLY A 148 2.95 6.63 3.49
C GLY A 148 2.74 7.08 2.06
N THR A 149 3.60 6.57 1.17
CA THR A 149 3.51 6.79 -0.27
C THR A 149 3.82 5.48 -0.99
N LEU A 150 2.95 5.12 -1.94
CA LEU A 150 3.14 4.01 -2.85
C LEU A 150 3.33 4.56 -4.26
N TYR A 151 4.46 4.24 -4.88
CA TYR A 151 4.74 4.55 -6.29
C TYR A 151 4.33 3.37 -7.16
N VAL A 152 3.56 3.65 -8.21
CA VAL A 152 2.91 2.65 -9.04
C VAL A 152 3.04 3.03 -10.50
N GLU A 153 3.45 2.09 -11.34
CA GLU A 153 3.44 2.23 -12.80
C GLU A 153 2.20 1.52 -13.36
N GLU A 154 1.42 2.20 -14.21
CA GLU A 154 0.38 1.59 -15.05
C GLU A 154 1.00 1.25 -16.42
N LEU A 155 0.84 0.00 -16.86
CA LEU A 155 1.49 -0.60 -18.03
C LEU A 155 0.65 -0.51 -19.30
#